data_AF-A0A2S8J6D9-F1
#
_entry.id   AF-A0A2S8J6D9-F1
#
_cell.length_a   1.000
_cell.length_b   1.000
_cell.length_c   1.000
_cell.angle_alpha   90.00
_cell.angle_beta   90.00
_cell.angle_gamma   90.00
#
_symmetry.space_group_name_H-M   'P 1'
#
loop_
_entity.id
_entity.type
_entity.pdbx_description
1 polymer ?
#
loop_
_entity_poly.entity_id
_entity_poly.type
_entity_poly.pdbx_seq_one_letter_code
_entity_poly.pdbx_strand_id
1 'polypeptide(L)'
;NIGMLFRRHLVMFGPREVLLTSEEPVVKQFLNGTMIGPIGMSEEKDEATMAQEQAMVDAGHHAGGVDDVEGIVPQMKATPGMPFRQAVARRQERVRHIMHTLPENAQIAIQQSFDETLFPADDFNTEAIPRPWGTAEETRTVLRP
;
A
#
# COMPACT_ATOMS: atom_id res chain seq x y z
N ASN A 1 0.80 14.85 4.56
CA ASN A 1 0.22 14.11 5.69
C ASN A 1 -1.27 14.09 5.51
N ILE A 2 -1.91 13.05 6.02
CA ILE A 2 -3.34 12.82 5.99
C ILE A 2 -3.76 12.60 7.44
N GLY A 3 -4.90 13.16 7.82
CA GLY A 3 -5.54 12.94 9.11
C GLY A 3 -6.87 12.24 8.93
N MET A 4 -7.17 11.25 9.77
CA MET A 4 -8.48 10.62 9.84
C MET A 4 -9.14 10.99 11.16
N LEU A 5 -10.36 11.52 11.06
CA LEU A 5 -11.22 11.83 12.19
C LEU A 5 -12.33 10.79 12.27
N PHE A 6 -12.62 10.32 13.49
CA PHE A 6 -13.77 9.46 13.78
C PHE A 6 -14.38 9.92 15.09
N ARG A 7 -15.71 10.12 15.11
CA ARG A 7 -16.44 10.59 16.29
C ARG A 7 -15.86 11.87 16.92
N ARG A 8 -15.45 12.83 16.09
CA ARG A 8 -14.77 14.09 16.51
C ARG A 8 -13.39 13.90 17.16
N HIS A 9 -12.82 12.69 17.12
CA HIS A 9 -11.47 12.40 17.62
C HIS A 9 -10.49 12.17 16.47
N LEU A 10 -9.25 12.63 16.66
CA LEU A 10 -8.16 12.35 15.73
C LEU A 10 -7.67 10.93 15.96
N VAL A 11 -8.09 10.02 15.08
CA VAL A 11 -7.68 8.61 15.12
C VAL A 11 -6.22 8.50 14.69
N MET A 12 -5.87 9.16 13.59
CA MET A 12 -4.53 9.06 13.04
C MET A 12 -4.17 10.32 12.26
N PHE A 13 -2.92 10.74 12.36
CA PHE A 13 -2.34 11.79 11.52
C PHE A 13 -0.92 11.41 11.14
N GLY A 14 -0.63 11.34 9.85
CA GLY A 14 0.67 10.87 9.40
C GLY A 14 0.88 10.95 7.90
N PRO A 15 2.03 10.47 7.40
CA PRO A 15 2.21 10.19 5.99
C PRO A 15 1.23 9.08 5.55
N ARG A 16 0.94 8.97 4.24
CA ARG A 16 -0.10 8.03 3.76
C ARG A 16 0.23 6.58 4.09
N GLU A 17 1.52 6.29 4.16
CA GLU A 17 2.10 5.00 4.39
C GLU A 17 1.71 4.48 5.79
N VAL A 18 1.59 5.37 6.78
CA VAL A 18 1.12 5.03 8.14
C VAL A 18 -0.36 4.64 8.17
N LEU A 19 -1.20 5.29 7.36
CA LEU A 19 -2.62 4.93 7.26
C LEU A 19 -2.82 3.60 6.52
N LEU A 20 -2.08 3.38 5.44
CA LEU A 20 -2.21 2.18 4.59
C LEU A 20 -1.70 0.91 5.25
N THR A 21 -0.80 1.03 6.23
CA THR A 21 -0.35 -0.10 7.05
C THR A 21 -1.04 -0.15 8.41
N SER A 22 -2.08 0.66 8.65
CA SER A 22 -2.73 0.72 9.96
C SER A 22 -3.58 -0.53 10.20
N GLU A 23 -3.50 -1.06 11.42
CA GLU A 23 -4.37 -2.13 11.89
C GLU A 23 -5.67 -1.63 12.53
N GLU A 24 -5.83 -0.31 12.65
CA GLU A 24 -7.01 0.31 13.25
C GLU A 24 -8.28 -0.01 12.43
N PRO A 25 -9.31 -0.63 13.03
CA PRO A 25 -10.47 -1.14 12.29
C PRO A 25 -11.24 -0.03 11.57
N VAL A 26 -11.30 1.17 12.15
CA VAL A 26 -11.91 2.35 11.52
C VAL A 26 -11.14 2.75 10.25
N VAL A 27 -9.80 2.70 10.28
CA VAL A 27 -8.95 3.06 9.13
C VAL A 27 -9.11 2.02 8.03
N LYS A 28 -9.06 0.74 8.38
CA LYS A 28 -9.24 -0.38 7.45
C LYS A 28 -10.60 -0.33 6.77
N GLN A 29 -11.67 -0.13 7.54
CA GLN A 29 -13.01 -0.05 6.99
C GLN A 29 -13.14 1.08 5.97
N PHE A 30 -12.61 2.26 6.31
CA PHE A 30 -12.64 3.42 5.43
C PHE A 30 -11.84 3.18 4.13
N LEU A 31 -10.65 2.58 4.22
CA LEU A 31 -9.79 2.33 3.07
C LEU A 31 -10.36 1.27 2.13
N ASN A 32 -10.95 0.20 2.66
CA ASN A 32 -11.50 -0.91 1.87
C ASN A 32 -12.96 -0.67 1.45
N GLY A 33 -13.59 0.41 1.94
CA GLY A 33 -14.98 0.72 1.67
C GLY A 33 -15.95 -0.38 2.10
N THR A 34 -15.56 -1.19 3.09
CA THR A 34 -16.36 -2.31 3.56
C THR A 34 -17.53 -1.83 4.41
N MET A 35 -18.68 -2.46 4.23
CA MET A 35 -19.85 -2.15 5.06
C MET A 35 -19.68 -2.72 6.47
N ILE A 36 -18.75 -3.66 6.69
CA ILE A 36 -18.48 -4.27 8.00
C ILE A 36 -17.55 -3.38 8.81
N GLY A 37 -17.93 -3.11 10.05
CA GLY A 37 -17.05 -2.43 11.01
C GLY A 37 -17.70 -1.23 11.71
N PRO A 38 -16.90 -0.46 12.47
CA PRO A 38 -17.35 0.56 13.39
C PRO A 38 -17.96 1.83 12.75
N ILE A 39 -17.63 2.12 11.49
CA ILE A 39 -18.18 3.26 10.74
C ILE A 39 -19.60 2.91 10.28
N GLY A 40 -20.58 3.68 10.76
CA GLY A 40 -21.97 3.64 10.30
C GLY A 40 -22.31 4.80 9.36
N MET A 41 -23.54 4.82 8.83
CA MET A 41 -24.02 5.90 7.94
C MET A 41 -24.05 7.29 8.60
N SER A 42 -24.20 7.36 9.92
CA SER A 42 -24.34 8.61 10.68
C SER A 42 -23.27 8.84 11.75
N GLU A 43 -22.12 8.13 11.66
CA GLU A 43 -20.94 8.12 12.57
C GLU A 43 -20.73 6.74 13.22
N GLU A 44 -21.56 6.33 14.16
CA GLU A 44 -21.44 5.04 14.87
C GLU A 44 -22.38 3.99 14.29
N LYS A 45 -21.94 2.74 14.33
CA LYS A 45 -22.82 1.59 14.13
C LYS A 45 -23.24 1.05 15.50
N ASP A 46 -24.55 0.94 15.72
CA ASP A 46 -25.10 0.36 16.95
C ASP A 46 -24.68 -1.12 17.10
N GLU A 47 -24.51 -1.59 18.34
CA GLU A 47 -24.08 -2.97 18.65
C GLU A 47 -24.99 -4.03 18.01
N ALA A 48 -26.29 -3.76 17.93
CA ALA A 48 -27.25 -4.67 17.30
C ALA A 48 -26.97 -4.85 15.79
N THR A 49 -26.56 -3.78 15.11
CA THR A 49 -26.22 -3.81 13.69
C THR A 49 -24.85 -4.45 13.47
N MET A 50 -23.88 -4.23 14.37
CA MET A 50 -22.58 -4.92 14.33
C MET A 50 -22.74 -6.44 14.45
N ALA A 51 -23.55 -6.91 15.40
CA ALA A 51 -23.79 -8.34 15.59
C ALA A 51 -24.51 -8.98 14.39
N GLN A 52 -25.45 -8.25 13.78
CA GLN A 52 -26.18 -8.73 12.61
C GLN A 52 -25.29 -8.83 11.37
N GLU A 53 -24.40 -7.87 11.14
CA GLU A 53 -23.41 -7.94 10.07
C GLU A 53 -22.40 -9.07 10.29
N GLN A 54 -21.90 -9.24 11.51
CA GLN A 54 -20.98 -10.34 11.83
C GLN A 54 -21.64 -11.70 11.56
N ALA A 55 -22.91 -11.87 11.91
CA ALA A 55 -23.67 -13.08 11.60
C ALA A 55 -23.85 -13.28 10.08
N MET A 56 -23.98 -12.20 9.29
CA MET A 56 -24.06 -12.30 7.83
C MET A 56 -22.70 -12.66 7.19
N VAL A 57 -21.59 -12.15 7.74
CA VAL A 57 -20.22 -12.51 7.34
C VAL A 57 -19.93 -13.97 7.65
N ASP A 58 -20.25 -14.43 8.86
CA ASP A 58 -20.09 -15.82 9.28
C ASP A 58 -20.96 -16.78 8.44
N ALA A 59 -22.09 -16.29 7.93
CA ALA A 59 -22.95 -16.98 6.98
C ALA A 59 -22.45 -16.93 5.52
N GLY A 60 -21.26 -16.37 5.27
CA GLY A 60 -20.61 -16.35 3.96
C GLY A 60 -21.12 -15.27 2.99
N HIS A 61 -21.85 -14.26 3.47
CA HIS A 61 -22.27 -13.14 2.62
C HIS A 61 -21.15 -12.11 2.51
N HIS A 62 -20.68 -11.85 1.28
CA HIS A 62 -19.77 -10.74 1.00
C HIS A 62 -20.48 -9.43 1.30
N ALA A 63 -20.10 -8.75 2.37
CA ALA A 63 -20.77 -7.55 2.85
C ALA A 63 -20.48 -6.28 2.02
N GLY A 64 -20.09 -6.43 0.75
CA GLY A 64 -19.67 -5.31 -0.10
C GLY A 64 -18.39 -4.62 0.39
N GLY A 65 -17.62 -4.12 -0.57
CA GLY A 65 -16.27 -3.60 -0.38
C GLY A 65 -15.39 -4.01 -1.56
N VAL A 66 -14.27 -3.32 -1.75
CA VAL A 66 -13.22 -3.78 -2.67
C VAL A 66 -12.32 -4.79 -1.94
N ASP A 67 -11.50 -5.54 -2.68
CA ASP A 67 -10.50 -6.44 -2.09
C ASP A 67 -9.66 -5.70 -1.04
N ASP A 68 -9.28 -6.41 0.04
CA ASP A 68 -8.50 -5.83 1.14
C ASP A 68 -7.21 -5.19 0.59
N VAL A 69 -7.09 -3.87 0.77
CA VAL A 69 -5.92 -3.13 0.34
C VAL A 69 -4.82 -3.33 1.38
N GLU A 70 -4.07 -4.41 1.23
CA GLU A 70 -2.88 -4.66 2.03
C GLU A 70 -1.64 -4.04 1.37
N GLY A 71 -0.87 -3.28 2.15
CA GLY A 71 0.39 -2.67 1.72
C GLY A 71 0.25 -1.28 1.08
N ILE A 72 1.39 -0.75 0.60
CA ILE A 72 1.45 0.61 0.06
C ILE A 72 1.25 0.56 -1.45
N VAL A 73 0.03 0.85 -1.89
CA VAL A 73 -0.25 0.96 -3.33
C VAL A 73 0.60 2.07 -3.97
N PRO A 74 1.32 1.77 -5.09
CA PRO A 74 2.17 2.73 -5.77
C PRO A 74 1.46 4.03 -6.10
N GLN A 75 2.18 5.15 -6.02
CA GLN A 75 1.60 6.44 -6.36
C GLN A 75 1.57 6.62 -7.89
N MET A 76 0.45 7.13 -8.40
CA MET A 76 0.34 7.54 -9.81
C MET A 76 1.45 8.52 -10.20
N LYS A 77 2.19 8.19 -11.28
CA LYS A 77 3.22 9.03 -11.86
C LYS A 77 2.60 10.15 -12.70
N ALA A 78 3.33 11.24 -12.89
CA ALA A 78 2.90 12.27 -13.84
C ALA A 78 2.94 11.69 -15.26
N THR A 79 2.02 12.12 -16.13
CA THR A 79 2.03 11.75 -17.54
C THR A 79 3.40 12.08 -18.16
N PRO A 80 4.00 11.18 -18.95
CA PRO A 80 5.27 11.45 -19.62
C PRO A 80 5.24 12.77 -20.40
N GLY A 81 6.32 13.55 -20.33
CA GLY A 81 6.42 14.88 -20.95
C GLY A 81 5.94 16.05 -20.07
N MET A 82 5.27 15.78 -18.95
CA MET A 82 4.98 16.79 -17.93
C MET A 82 6.22 17.06 -17.04
N PRO A 83 6.38 18.27 -16.50
CA PRO A 83 7.48 18.58 -15.59
C PRO A 83 7.40 17.76 -14.30
N PHE A 84 8.55 17.53 -13.67
CA PHE A 84 8.64 16.79 -12.41
C PHE A 84 7.83 17.48 -11.29
N ARG A 85 7.00 16.69 -10.59
CA ARG A 85 6.20 17.17 -9.46
C ARG A 85 7.09 17.31 -8.22
N GLN A 86 7.59 18.52 -7.95
CA GLN A 86 8.41 18.82 -6.75
C GLN A 86 7.77 18.38 -5.41
N ALA A 87 6.44 18.28 -5.35
CA ALA A 87 5.72 17.77 -4.17
C ALA A 87 6.10 16.32 -3.81
N VAL A 88 6.48 15.51 -4.80
CA VAL A 88 6.92 14.12 -4.59
C VAL A 88 8.25 14.09 -3.83
N ALA A 89 9.25 14.84 -4.28
CA ALA A 89 10.54 14.94 -3.61
C ALA A 89 10.41 15.45 -2.17
N ARG A 90 9.66 16.53 -1.97
CA ARG A 90 9.40 17.08 -0.62
C ARG A 90 8.70 16.08 0.30
N ARG A 91 7.82 15.21 -0.23
CA ARG A 91 7.19 14.14 0.56
C ARG A 91 8.22 13.10 0.97
N GLN A 92 8.98 12.57 0.01
CA GLN A 92 9.98 11.53 0.25
C GLN A 92 11.01 11.97 1.28
N GLU A 93 11.48 13.22 1.19
CA GLU A 93 12.40 13.80 2.17
C GLU A 93 11.81 13.85 3.58
N ARG A 94 10.58 14.34 3.74
CA ARG A 94 9.90 14.35 5.05
C ARG A 94 9.72 12.95 5.62
N VAL A 95 9.32 11.98 4.80
CA VAL A 95 9.13 10.59 5.24
C VAL A 95 10.45 9.98 5.71
N ARG A 96 11.54 10.19 4.95
CA ARG A 96 12.88 9.74 5.35
C ARG A 96 13.32 10.35 6.68
N HIS A 97 13.05 11.64 6.89
CA HIS A 97 13.41 12.32 8.13
C HIS A 97 12.72 11.74 9.36
N ILE A 98 11.44 11.38 9.25
CA ILE A 98 10.64 10.83 10.37
C ILE A 98 10.65 9.31 10.43
N MET A 99 11.37 8.61 9.54
CA MET A 99 11.26 7.16 9.36
C MET A 99 11.45 6.39 10.67
N HIS A 100 12.40 6.81 11.50
CA HIS A 100 12.71 6.22 12.80
C HIS A 100 11.61 6.39 13.86
N THR A 101 10.69 7.34 13.68
CA THR A 101 9.57 7.57 14.62
C THR A 101 8.30 6.82 14.21
N LEU A 102 8.30 6.15 13.05
CA LEU A 102 7.13 5.45 12.54
C LEU A 102 7.03 4.04 13.15
N PRO A 103 5.82 3.47 13.22
CA PRO A 103 5.63 2.05 13.56
C PRO A 103 6.42 1.12 12.63
N GLU A 104 6.84 -0.04 13.14
CA GLU A 104 7.70 -0.98 12.40
C GLU A 104 7.08 -1.46 11.09
N ASN A 105 5.78 -1.80 11.10
CA ASN A 105 5.04 -2.17 9.89
C ASN A 105 5.06 -1.07 8.82
N ALA A 106 4.91 0.19 9.22
CA ALA A 106 5.02 1.34 8.33
C ALA A 106 6.45 1.52 7.81
N GLN A 107 7.47 1.33 8.66
CA GLN A 107 8.88 1.41 8.23
C GLN A 107 9.21 0.37 7.18
N ILE A 108 8.80 -0.89 7.38
CA ILE A 108 9.04 -2.00 6.44
C ILE A 108 8.37 -1.71 5.11
N ALA A 109 7.08 -1.36 5.13
CA ALA A 109 6.35 -1.09 3.91
C ALA A 109 6.92 0.11 3.13
N ILE A 110 7.34 1.18 3.83
CA ILE A 110 7.96 2.35 3.17
C ILE A 110 9.27 1.96 2.49
N GLN A 111 10.12 1.17 3.15
CA GLN A 111 11.38 0.68 2.57
C GLN A 111 11.10 -0.13 1.29
N GLN A 112 10.17 -1.08 1.36
CA GLN A 112 9.75 -1.87 0.19
C GLN A 112 9.23 -1.00 -0.96
N SER A 113 8.43 0.03 -0.65
CA SER A 113 7.90 0.94 -1.68
C SER A 113 8.99 1.77 -2.38
N PHE A 114 10.09 2.09 -1.69
CA PHE A 114 11.22 2.78 -2.30
C PHE A 114 12.05 1.85 -3.18
N ASP A 115 12.19 0.59 -2.78
CA ASP A 115 12.89 -0.43 -3.57
C ASP A 115 12.11 -0.79 -4.84
N GLU A 116 10.79 -0.88 -4.77
CA GLU A 116 9.90 -1.12 -5.93
C GLU A 116 9.88 0.07 -6.91
N THR A 117 10.18 1.28 -6.41
CA THR A 117 10.41 2.43 -7.30
C THR A 117 11.73 2.28 -8.09
N LEU A 118 12.71 1.56 -7.54
CA LEU A 118 14.01 1.28 -8.15
C LEU A 118 13.94 0.12 -9.16
N PHE A 119 13.03 -0.82 -8.97
CA PHE A 119 12.76 -1.92 -9.88
C PHE A 119 11.28 -1.88 -10.28
N PRO A 120 10.91 -1.11 -11.32
CA PRO A 120 9.59 -1.25 -11.90
C PRO A 120 9.39 -2.74 -12.20
N ALA A 121 8.31 -3.34 -11.69
CA ALA A 121 7.86 -4.60 -12.25
C ALA A 121 7.65 -4.32 -13.74
N ASP A 122 8.58 -4.81 -14.56
CA ASP A 122 8.50 -4.70 -16.00
C ASP A 122 7.11 -5.16 -16.40
N ASP A 123 6.40 -4.28 -17.12
CA ASP A 123 5.19 -4.63 -17.84
C ASP A 123 5.50 -5.97 -18.54
N PHE A 124 4.71 -7.02 -18.26
CA PHE A 124 4.91 -8.37 -18.79
C PHE A 124 4.77 -8.40 -20.32
N ASN A 125 5.77 -7.87 -21.04
CA ASN A 125 6.06 -8.09 -22.45
C ASN A 125 7.36 -7.37 -22.85
N THR A 126 8.53 -7.91 -22.52
CA THR A 126 9.76 -7.76 -23.33
C THR A 126 10.75 -8.84 -22.94
N GLU A 127 11.37 -9.45 -23.95
CA GLU A 127 12.35 -10.51 -23.89
C GLU A 127 13.42 -10.35 -22.81
N ALA A 128 13.77 -11.49 -22.22
CA ALA A 128 14.89 -11.77 -21.33
C ALA A 128 16.05 -10.75 -21.36
N ILE A 129 16.09 -9.87 -20.36
CA ILE A 129 17.30 -9.11 -20.04
C ILE A 129 18.13 -9.94 -19.05
N PRO A 130 19.40 -10.30 -19.37
CA PRO A 130 20.24 -11.05 -18.45
C PRO A 130 20.63 -10.20 -17.23
N ARG A 131 20.61 -10.82 -16.04
CA ARG A 131 20.96 -10.15 -14.77
C ARG A 131 22.44 -9.70 -14.78
N PRO A 132 22.77 -8.50 -14.25
CA PRO A 132 24.11 -7.92 -14.39
C PRO A 132 25.15 -8.38 -13.34
N TRP A 133 25.00 -9.54 -12.68
CA TRP A 133 26.07 -10.02 -11.78
C TRP A 133 26.15 -11.56 -11.66
N GLY A 134 27.31 -12.12 -12.07
CA GLY A 134 27.85 -13.48 -11.82
C GLY A 134 27.16 -14.61 -12.60
N THR A 135 27.81 -15.41 -13.46
CA THR A 135 29.13 -16.05 -13.34
C THR A 135 29.66 -16.33 -14.75
N ALA A 136 30.94 -16.05 -14.98
CA ALA A 136 31.63 -16.43 -16.20
C ALA A 136 31.95 -17.93 -16.17
N GLU A 137 31.39 -18.73 -17.09
CA GLU A 137 31.96 -20.01 -17.51
C GLU A 137 31.80 -20.19 -19.02
N GLU A 138 32.84 -19.75 -19.74
CA GLU A 138 33.59 -20.50 -20.76
C GLU A 138 32.81 -21.36 -21.78
N THR A 139 32.43 -20.76 -22.91
CA THR A 139 32.07 -21.52 -24.12
C THR A 139 33.33 -22.01 -24.84
N ARG A 140 33.72 -23.26 -24.55
CA ARG A 140 34.74 -23.97 -25.33
C ARG A 140 34.14 -24.42 -26.66
N THR A 141 34.41 -23.65 -27.71
CA THR A 141 34.22 -24.03 -29.11
C THR A 141 34.95 -25.33 -29.42
N VAL A 142 34.24 -26.35 -29.89
CA VAL A 142 34.83 -27.48 -30.62
C VAL A 142 34.25 -27.48 -32.04
N LEU A 143 35.10 -27.10 -32.99
CA LEU A 143 34.86 -27.17 -34.42
C LEU A 143 34.71 -28.64 -34.87
N ARG A 144 33.77 -28.85 -35.80
CA ARG A 144 33.63 -30.03 -36.67
C ARG A 144 34.94 -30.41 -37.37
N PRO A 145 35.02 -31.66 -37.83
CA PRO A 145 34.90 -31.91 -39.28
C PRO A 145 33.53 -32.50 -39.68
#